data_AF-A0A383ADS8-F1
#
_entry.id   AF-A0A383ADS8-F1
#
_cell.length_a   1.000
_cell.length_b   1.000
_cell.length_c   1.000
_cell.angle_alpha   90.00
_cell.angle_beta   90.00
_cell.angle_gamma   90.00
#
_symmetry.space_group_name_H-M   'P 1'
#
loop_
_entity.id
_entity.type
_entity.pdbx_description
1 polymer ?
#
loop_
_entity_poly.entity_id
_entity_poly.type
_entity_poly.pdbx_seq_one_letter_code
_entity_poly.pdbx_strand_id
1 'polypeptide(L)'
;MREEKMPLKFKKSLISKETYETAAAFDVDGDGIPDIVSGGWWYKGPDFEERHKVCEVRSEGEYYDDFSTIPMDINGNGRMDFVTGGWFGCNLRWHENPGNLNREWSGHIIAECGNVETTRVWDVDGDGQLEIVPNTPPTPLVVYKLIQDENGKGTGEFTAHKIYDKRQGHGLGFGDITGNGRGDFILQNGWLEA
;
A
#
# COMPACT_ATOMS: atom_id res chain seq x y z
N MET A 1 -32.88 21.04 19.76
CA MET A 1 -32.74 19.60 20.05
C MET A 1 -31.28 19.25 19.85
N ARG A 2 -30.59 18.70 20.85
CA ARG A 2 -29.21 18.18 20.67
C ARG A 2 -29.36 16.81 20.02
N GLU A 3 -28.72 16.58 18.88
CA GLU A 3 -28.60 15.24 18.30
C GLU A 3 -27.97 14.31 19.33
N GLU A 4 -28.67 13.25 19.70
CA GLU A 4 -28.06 12.15 20.45
C GLU A 4 -26.99 11.53 19.55
N LYS A 5 -25.71 11.76 19.89
CA LYS A 5 -24.61 11.05 19.25
C LYS A 5 -24.82 9.55 19.46
N MET A 6 -25.08 8.83 18.37
CA MET A 6 -25.16 7.38 18.42
C MET A 6 -23.85 6.82 19.00
N PRO A 7 -23.91 5.93 20.00
CA PRO A 7 -22.71 5.34 20.57
C PRO A 7 -22.02 4.45 19.54
N LEU A 8 -20.69 4.49 19.52
CA LEU A 8 -19.85 3.61 18.70
C LEU A 8 -20.12 2.15 19.08
N LYS A 9 -20.88 1.43 18.25
CA LYS A 9 -21.21 0.01 18.42
C LYS A 9 -20.64 -0.78 17.24
N PHE A 10 -19.91 -1.85 17.54
CA PHE A 10 -19.28 -2.72 16.53
C PHE A 10 -19.79 -4.15 16.66
N LYS A 11 -19.96 -4.84 15.53
CA LYS A 11 -20.21 -6.28 15.46
C LYS A 11 -18.97 -6.93 14.86
N LYS A 12 -18.46 -7.98 15.51
CA LYS A 12 -17.36 -8.78 14.97
C LYS A 12 -17.88 -9.85 14.01
N SER A 13 -17.27 -9.96 12.84
CA SER A 13 -17.40 -11.07 11.91
C SER A 13 -16.01 -11.66 11.65
N LEU A 14 -15.91 -12.98 11.59
CA LEU A 14 -14.67 -13.67 11.24
C LEU A 14 -14.74 -14.07 9.77
N ILE A 15 -13.81 -13.56 8.95
CA ILE A 15 -13.73 -13.90 7.51
C ILE A 15 -12.78 -15.07 7.32
N SER A 16 -11.59 -15.02 7.91
CA SER A 16 -10.54 -16.02 7.72
C SER A 16 -9.65 -16.19 8.95
N LYS A 17 -8.93 -17.32 9.01
CA LYS A 17 -7.92 -17.63 10.04
C LYS A 17 -6.48 -17.45 9.55
N GLU A 18 -6.28 -17.07 8.29
CA GLU A 18 -4.95 -16.73 7.78
C GLU A 18 -4.35 -15.58 8.58
N THR A 19 -3.01 -15.56 8.70
CA THR A 19 -2.27 -14.65 9.58
C THR A 19 -1.32 -13.74 8.81
N TYR A 20 -1.73 -13.31 7.62
CA TYR A 20 -1.00 -12.33 6.83
C TYR A 20 -0.86 -11.01 7.57
N GLU A 21 0.22 -10.27 7.29
CA GLU A 21 0.57 -9.07 8.05
C GLU A 21 -0.38 -7.90 7.74
N THR A 22 -1.03 -7.92 6.56
CA THR A 22 -1.84 -6.79 6.10
C THR A 22 -3.14 -7.19 5.42
N ALA A 23 -4.07 -6.24 5.39
CA ALA A 23 -5.30 -6.32 4.62
C ALA A 23 -5.70 -4.92 4.12
N ALA A 24 -6.35 -4.87 2.95
CA ALA A 24 -6.95 -3.67 2.39
C ALA A 24 -8.35 -3.96 1.87
N ALA A 25 -9.19 -2.92 1.85
CA ALA A 25 -10.52 -2.99 1.27
C ALA A 25 -10.59 -2.11 0.01
N PHE A 26 -10.96 -2.71 -1.12
CA PHE A 26 -11.12 -2.05 -2.41
C PHE A 26 -11.94 -2.93 -3.35
N ASP A 27 -12.53 -2.34 -4.39
CA ASP A 27 -13.29 -3.05 -5.41
C ASP A 27 -12.32 -3.75 -6.39
N VAL A 28 -12.24 -5.08 -6.31
CA VAL A 28 -11.27 -5.87 -7.08
C VAL A 28 -11.83 -6.23 -8.47
N ASP A 29 -13.14 -6.48 -8.57
CA ASP A 29 -13.76 -6.93 -9.82
C ASP A 29 -14.59 -5.88 -10.57
N GLY A 30 -14.67 -4.67 -10.01
CA GLY A 30 -15.33 -3.52 -10.62
C GLY A 30 -16.85 -3.54 -10.47
N ASP A 31 -17.40 -4.34 -9.55
CA ASP A 31 -18.85 -4.42 -9.32
C ASP A 31 -19.39 -3.29 -8.40
N GLY A 32 -18.51 -2.44 -7.89
CA GLY A 32 -18.83 -1.32 -7.01
C GLY A 32 -19.00 -1.69 -5.54
N ILE A 33 -18.80 -2.96 -5.17
CA ILE A 33 -18.83 -3.45 -3.79
C ILE A 33 -17.39 -3.59 -3.29
N PRO A 34 -17.03 -2.99 -2.13
CA PRO A 34 -15.71 -3.19 -1.57
C PRO A 34 -15.45 -4.64 -1.19
N ASP A 35 -14.33 -5.16 -1.68
CA ASP A 35 -13.80 -6.46 -1.30
C ASP A 35 -12.71 -6.34 -0.24
N ILE A 36 -12.09 -7.46 0.16
CA ILE A 36 -10.91 -7.48 1.02
C ILE A 36 -9.79 -8.28 0.36
N VAL A 37 -8.59 -7.71 0.27
CA VAL A 37 -7.36 -8.44 -0.06
C VAL A 37 -6.48 -8.52 1.18
N SER A 38 -5.97 -9.71 1.50
CA SER A 38 -5.04 -9.95 2.59
C SER A 38 -4.05 -11.04 2.20
N GLY A 39 -2.78 -10.65 2.10
CA GLY A 39 -1.69 -11.47 1.58
C GLY A 39 -2.03 -12.16 0.27
N GLY A 40 -2.03 -13.49 0.29
CA GLY A 40 -2.27 -14.30 -0.90
C GLY A 40 -3.74 -14.45 -1.32
N TRP A 41 -4.69 -13.79 -0.65
CA TRP A 41 -6.13 -14.01 -0.87
C TRP A 41 -6.91 -12.72 -1.08
N TRP A 42 -7.89 -12.83 -1.96
CA TRP A 42 -8.97 -11.88 -2.11
C TRP A 42 -10.28 -12.53 -1.65
N TYR A 43 -11.06 -11.82 -0.84
CA TYR A 43 -12.36 -12.21 -0.30
C TYR A 43 -13.42 -11.28 -0.89
N LYS A 44 -14.32 -11.84 -1.71
CA LYS A 44 -15.32 -11.07 -2.44
C LYS A 44 -16.43 -10.56 -1.52
N GLY A 45 -16.71 -9.27 -1.55
CA GLY A 45 -17.79 -8.63 -0.81
C GLY A 45 -19.18 -8.93 -1.41
N PRO A 46 -20.25 -8.61 -0.68
CA PRO A 46 -20.26 -8.01 0.67
C PRO A 46 -20.30 -9.03 1.81
N ASP A 47 -20.45 -10.33 1.52
CA ASP A 47 -20.55 -11.39 2.53
C ASP A 47 -19.19 -12.01 2.89
N PHE A 48 -18.19 -11.88 2.01
CA PHE A 48 -16.83 -12.39 2.18
C PHE A 48 -16.77 -13.91 2.31
N GLU A 49 -17.77 -14.62 1.77
CA GLU A 49 -17.83 -16.09 1.79
C GLU A 49 -17.04 -16.72 0.63
N GLU A 50 -16.97 -16.03 -0.51
CA GLU A 50 -16.16 -16.43 -1.66
C GLU A 50 -14.74 -15.85 -1.56
N ARG A 51 -13.72 -16.67 -1.87
CA ARG A 51 -12.32 -16.23 -1.92
C ARG A 51 -11.58 -16.76 -3.14
N HIS A 52 -10.66 -15.96 -3.64
CA HIS A 52 -9.79 -16.26 -4.78
C HIS A 52 -8.32 -16.14 -4.38
N LYS A 53 -7.50 -17.06 -4.89
CA LYS A 53 -6.05 -17.01 -4.72
C LYS A 53 -5.50 -15.87 -5.57
N VAL A 54 -4.80 -14.94 -4.94
CA VAL A 54 -4.16 -13.79 -5.58
C VAL A 54 -2.76 -14.17 -6.03
N CYS A 55 -1.93 -14.65 -5.10
CA CYS A 55 -0.56 -15.06 -5.37
C CYS A 55 -0.03 -15.95 -4.24
N GLU A 56 1.14 -16.56 -4.46
CA GLU A 56 1.94 -17.10 -3.37
C GLU A 56 2.71 -15.99 -2.65
N VAL A 57 2.71 -16.07 -1.32
CA VAL A 57 3.43 -15.14 -0.45
C VAL A 57 4.49 -15.92 0.29
N ARG A 58 5.74 -15.45 0.23
CA ARG A 58 6.86 -16.07 0.93
C ARG A 58 6.59 -16.05 2.44
N SER A 59 6.75 -17.20 3.08
CA SER A 59 6.69 -17.33 4.53
C SER A 59 8.08 -17.52 5.12
N GLU A 60 8.36 -16.87 6.24
CA GLU A 60 9.62 -16.98 7.00
C GLU A 60 9.28 -17.14 8.49
N GLY A 61 9.26 -18.39 8.96
CA GLY A 61 8.81 -18.70 10.31
C GLY A 61 7.32 -18.38 10.50
N GLU A 62 7.02 -17.45 11.41
CA GLU A 62 5.65 -17.00 11.70
C GLU A 62 5.22 -15.80 10.83
N TYR A 63 6.12 -15.26 10.00
CA TYR A 63 5.87 -14.08 9.17
C TYR A 63 5.56 -14.45 7.72
N TYR A 64 4.78 -13.58 7.09
CA TYR A 64 4.63 -13.52 5.64
C TYR A 64 5.27 -12.23 5.10
N ASP A 65 5.88 -12.33 3.91
CA ASP A 65 6.65 -11.22 3.32
C ASP A 65 5.75 -10.19 2.61
N ASP A 66 4.73 -9.67 3.30
CA ASP A 66 3.64 -8.83 2.76
C ASP A 66 3.24 -7.66 3.70
N PHE A 67 4.20 -6.78 3.99
CA PHE A 67 4.09 -5.74 5.02
C PHE A 67 3.25 -4.50 4.61
N SER A 68 2.52 -4.58 3.49
CA SER A 68 1.56 -3.58 3.02
C SER A 68 0.62 -4.17 1.97
N THR A 69 -0.60 -3.65 1.88
CA THR A 69 -1.52 -3.85 0.75
C THR A 69 -2.10 -2.48 0.43
N ILE A 70 -1.55 -1.77 -0.55
CA ILE A 70 -1.99 -0.42 -0.90
C ILE A 70 -2.64 -0.44 -2.28
N PRO A 71 -3.97 -0.25 -2.39
CA PRO A 71 -4.67 -0.27 -3.67
C PRO A 71 -4.31 0.96 -4.52
N MET A 72 -3.99 0.74 -5.80
CA MET A 72 -3.67 1.80 -6.77
C MET A 72 -3.85 1.28 -8.21
N ASP A 73 -4.36 2.10 -9.15
CA ASP A 73 -4.33 1.76 -10.59
C ASP A 73 -2.94 2.08 -11.14
N ILE A 74 -2.06 1.09 -11.17
CA ILE A 74 -0.62 1.30 -11.43
C ILE A 74 -0.34 1.35 -12.92
N ASN A 75 -1.05 0.57 -13.72
CA ASN A 75 -0.89 0.50 -15.19
C ASN A 75 -2.02 1.21 -15.97
N GLY A 76 -2.89 1.97 -15.29
CA GLY A 76 -3.88 2.84 -15.92
C GLY A 76 -5.03 2.10 -16.63
N ASN A 77 -5.23 0.83 -16.28
CA ASN A 77 -6.19 -0.05 -16.94
C ASN A 77 -7.60 0.03 -16.31
N GLY A 78 -7.76 0.82 -15.24
CA GLY A 78 -9.01 1.03 -14.53
C GLY A 78 -9.35 -0.04 -13.49
N ARG A 79 -8.48 -1.03 -13.25
CA ARG A 79 -8.60 -2.02 -12.18
C ARG A 79 -7.58 -1.70 -11.09
N MET A 80 -7.98 -1.86 -9.83
CA MET A 80 -7.03 -1.64 -8.74
C MET A 80 -6.06 -2.81 -8.69
N ASP A 81 -4.78 -2.45 -8.83
CA ASP A 81 -3.65 -3.27 -8.43
C ASP A 81 -3.38 -3.07 -6.93
N PHE A 82 -2.32 -3.67 -6.39
CA PHE A 82 -1.83 -3.27 -5.08
C PHE A 82 -0.31 -3.26 -4.96
N VAL A 83 0.19 -2.34 -4.16
CA VAL A 83 1.60 -2.25 -3.75
C VAL A 83 1.80 -3.00 -2.44
N THR A 84 2.90 -3.75 -2.37
CA THR A 84 3.38 -4.39 -1.15
C THR A 84 4.90 -4.29 -1.05
N GLY A 85 5.45 -4.64 0.10
CA GLY A 85 6.89 -4.69 0.35
C GLY A 85 7.21 -5.79 1.34
N GLY A 86 8.45 -6.26 1.30
CA GLY A 86 8.88 -7.38 2.12
C GLY A 86 10.13 -7.09 2.94
N TRP A 87 10.11 -7.46 4.22
CA TRP A 87 11.32 -7.50 5.04
C TRP A 87 12.33 -8.51 4.47
N PHE A 88 11.88 -9.69 4.07
CA PHE A 88 12.74 -10.80 3.65
C PHE A 88 13.03 -10.78 2.15
N GLY A 89 12.08 -10.30 1.35
CA GLY A 89 12.26 -10.07 -0.08
C GLY A 89 13.14 -8.87 -0.40
N CYS A 90 13.32 -7.95 0.55
CA CYS A 90 14.11 -6.72 0.41
C CYS A 90 13.70 -5.82 -0.77
N ASN A 91 12.44 -5.91 -1.19
CA ASN A 91 11.91 -5.18 -2.33
C ASN A 91 10.56 -4.52 -2.02
N LEU A 92 10.33 -3.43 -2.74
CA LEU A 92 9.03 -2.83 -2.98
C LEU A 92 8.52 -3.36 -4.32
N ARG A 93 7.26 -3.80 -4.37
CA ARG A 93 6.67 -4.42 -5.55
C ARG A 93 5.18 -4.13 -5.64
N TRP A 94 4.60 -4.37 -6.81
CA TRP A 94 3.16 -4.37 -6.98
C TRP A 94 2.67 -5.66 -7.62
N HIS A 95 1.40 -5.98 -7.41
CA HIS A 95 0.73 -7.12 -8.00
C HIS A 95 -0.37 -6.63 -8.92
N GLU A 96 -0.35 -7.11 -10.16
CA GLU A 96 -1.25 -6.72 -11.22
C GLU A 96 -2.56 -7.49 -11.19
N ASN A 97 -3.67 -6.77 -11.16
CA ASN A 97 -5.00 -7.34 -11.27
C ASN A 97 -5.26 -7.80 -12.71
N PRO A 98 -5.34 -9.13 -12.95
CA PRO A 98 -5.46 -9.67 -14.30
C PRO A 98 -6.86 -9.44 -14.92
N GLY A 99 -7.82 -8.91 -14.16
CA GLY A 99 -9.22 -8.80 -14.58
C GLY A 99 -9.91 -10.15 -14.81
N ASN A 100 -9.27 -11.25 -14.37
CA ASN A 100 -9.77 -12.61 -14.51
C ASN A 100 -9.56 -13.35 -13.19
N LEU A 101 -10.68 -13.73 -12.57
CA LEU A 101 -10.76 -14.39 -11.26
C LEU A 101 -9.99 -15.71 -11.17
N ASN A 102 -9.65 -16.33 -12.30
CA ASN A 102 -8.96 -17.62 -12.38
C ASN A 102 -7.46 -17.50 -12.67
N ARG A 103 -6.90 -16.29 -12.61
CA ARG A 103 -5.47 -16.05 -12.80
C ARG A 103 -4.86 -15.44 -11.55
N GLU A 104 -3.67 -15.94 -11.20
CA GLU A 104 -2.83 -15.29 -10.22
C GLU A 104 -2.37 -13.92 -10.73
N TRP A 105 -2.17 -13.01 -9.78
CA TRP A 105 -1.73 -11.65 -10.02
C TRP A 105 -0.24 -11.63 -10.27
N SER A 106 0.17 -11.02 -11.38
CA SER A 106 1.59 -10.94 -11.74
C SER A 106 2.31 -9.95 -10.84
N GLY A 107 3.42 -10.36 -10.23
CA GLY A 107 4.24 -9.49 -9.39
C GLY A 107 5.30 -8.74 -10.20
N HIS A 108 5.47 -7.45 -9.90
CA HIS A 108 6.40 -6.55 -10.57
C HIS A 108 7.23 -5.78 -9.53
N ILE A 109 8.56 -5.91 -9.59
CA ILE A 109 9.46 -5.21 -8.66
C ILE A 109 9.55 -3.74 -9.05
N ILE A 110 9.24 -2.85 -8.10
CA ILE A 110 9.44 -1.41 -8.23
C ILE A 110 10.90 -1.07 -7.90
N ALA A 111 11.42 -1.61 -6.80
CA ALA A 111 12.80 -1.39 -6.39
C ALA A 111 13.31 -2.43 -5.39
N GLU A 112 14.61 -2.72 -5.47
CA GLU A 112 15.39 -3.41 -4.44
C GLU A 112 15.84 -2.39 -3.38
N CYS A 113 14.92 -2.04 -2.47
CA CYS A 113 15.09 -0.94 -1.51
C CYS A 113 15.61 -1.37 -0.13
N GLY A 114 15.87 -2.67 0.07
CA GLY A 114 16.20 -3.25 1.38
C GLY A 114 14.96 -3.67 2.14
N ASN A 115 15.13 -4.00 3.42
CA ASN A 115 14.05 -4.51 4.28
C ASN A 115 12.91 -3.48 4.37
N VAL A 116 11.71 -3.82 3.90
CA VAL A 116 10.52 -2.97 4.03
C VAL A 116 9.77 -3.33 5.31
N GLU A 117 9.70 -2.40 6.26
CA GLU A 117 8.93 -2.55 7.52
C GLU A 117 7.44 -2.27 7.30
N THR A 118 7.16 -1.25 6.49
CA THR A 118 5.81 -0.86 6.08
C THR A 118 5.91 0.05 4.87
N THR A 119 4.86 0.10 4.07
CA THR A 119 4.73 1.06 2.97
C THR A 119 3.57 1.99 3.27
N ARG A 120 3.73 3.27 2.91
CA ARG A 120 2.67 4.28 3.00
C ARG A 120 2.60 5.06 1.71
N VAL A 121 1.51 5.78 1.53
CA VAL A 121 1.30 6.66 0.38
C VAL A 121 0.81 8.03 0.82
N TRP A 122 1.35 9.06 0.18
CA TRP A 122 0.96 10.46 0.39
C TRP A 122 1.17 11.24 -0.90
N ASP A 123 0.45 12.35 -1.06
CA ASP A 123 0.76 13.36 -2.07
C ASP A 123 1.90 14.22 -1.52
N VAL A 124 3.14 13.85 -1.87
CA VAL A 124 4.38 14.40 -1.32
C VAL A 124 4.76 15.70 -2.01
N ASP A 125 4.54 15.80 -3.32
CA ASP A 125 4.89 16.99 -4.10
C ASP A 125 3.71 17.93 -4.37
N GLY A 126 2.49 17.56 -3.97
CA GLY A 126 1.30 18.41 -4.01
C GLY A 126 0.63 18.47 -5.37
N ASP A 127 0.90 17.50 -6.26
CA ASP A 127 0.30 17.45 -7.60
C ASP A 127 -1.01 16.66 -7.66
N GLY A 128 -1.45 16.10 -6.53
CA GLY A 128 -2.67 15.30 -6.42
C GLY A 128 -2.48 13.82 -6.75
N GLN A 129 -1.27 13.39 -7.14
CA GLN A 129 -0.90 11.99 -7.23
C GLN A 129 -0.35 11.50 -5.90
N LEU A 130 -0.68 10.27 -5.52
CA LEU A 130 -0.06 9.65 -4.35
C LEU A 130 1.28 9.01 -4.74
N GLU A 131 2.34 9.38 -4.04
CA GLU A 131 3.63 8.69 -4.10
C GLU A 131 3.73 7.57 -3.07
N ILE A 132 4.48 6.54 -3.42
CA ILE A 132 4.77 5.40 -2.56
C ILE A 132 6.02 5.69 -1.74
N VAL A 133 5.93 5.52 -0.43
CA VAL A 133 7.02 5.78 0.50
C VAL A 133 7.21 4.57 1.43
N PRO A 134 8.14 3.66 1.12
CA PRO A 134 8.46 2.55 2.00
C PRO A 134 9.33 3.03 3.17
N ASN A 135 8.99 2.59 4.39
CA ASN A 135 9.89 2.70 5.53
C ASN A 135 10.85 1.52 5.50
N THR A 136 12.13 1.80 5.25
CA THR A 136 13.15 0.77 5.01
C THR A 136 14.37 0.93 5.92
N PRO A 137 14.27 0.79 7.25
CA PRO A 137 15.43 0.93 8.13
C PRO A 137 16.50 -0.14 7.83
N PRO A 138 17.80 0.20 7.76
CA PRO A 138 18.43 1.51 7.98
C PRO A 138 18.77 2.25 6.68
N THR A 139 18.08 2.00 5.57
CA THR A 139 18.37 2.59 4.25
C THR A 139 17.88 4.05 4.14
N PRO A 140 18.37 4.84 3.17
CA PRO A 140 17.88 6.21 2.88
C PRO A 140 16.38 6.28 2.62
N LEU A 141 15.73 7.41 2.89
CA LEU A 141 14.32 7.63 2.55
C LEU A 141 14.19 7.97 1.07
N VAL A 142 13.42 7.15 0.36
CA VAL A 142 13.15 7.27 -1.08
C VAL A 142 11.66 7.29 -1.30
N VAL A 143 11.20 8.24 -2.10
CA VAL A 143 9.82 8.39 -2.57
C VAL A 143 9.74 7.87 -3.99
N TYR A 144 8.76 7.04 -4.29
CA TYR A 144 8.53 6.46 -5.62
C TYR A 144 7.28 7.07 -6.24
N LYS A 145 7.44 7.82 -7.33
CA LYS A 145 6.35 8.50 -8.04
C LYS A 145 6.01 7.73 -9.31
N LEU A 146 4.74 7.34 -9.44
CA LEU A 146 4.22 6.61 -10.59
C LEU A 146 4.29 7.50 -11.84
N ILE A 147 4.95 7.02 -12.88
CA ILE A 147 5.00 7.70 -14.17
C ILE A 147 3.61 7.61 -14.80
N GLN A 148 3.08 8.75 -15.24
CA GLN A 148 1.82 8.83 -15.96
C GLN A 148 2.04 9.16 -17.44
N ASP A 149 1.15 8.67 -18.29
CA ASP A 149 1.06 9.06 -19.70
C ASP A 149 0.45 10.47 -19.87
N GLU A 150 0.31 10.91 -21.12
CA GLU A 150 -0.26 12.22 -21.46
C GLU A 150 -1.73 12.42 -21.00
N ASN A 151 -2.43 11.33 -20.66
CA ASN A 151 -3.81 11.33 -20.18
C ASN A 151 -3.91 11.15 -18.65
N GLY A 152 -2.78 11.15 -17.93
CA GLY A 152 -2.75 10.94 -16.48
C GLY A 152 -2.91 9.48 -16.06
N LYS A 153 -2.74 8.52 -16.97
CA LYS A 153 -2.82 7.08 -16.65
C LYS A 153 -1.47 6.54 -16.24
N GLY A 154 -1.43 5.71 -15.20
CA GLY A 154 -0.21 5.03 -14.77
C GLY A 154 0.40 4.17 -15.88
N THR A 155 1.73 4.17 -16.01
CA THR A 155 2.44 3.36 -17.01
C THR A 155 2.93 2.02 -16.47
N GLY A 156 2.81 1.78 -15.16
CA GLY A 156 3.45 0.67 -14.46
C GLY A 156 4.92 0.91 -14.07
N GLU A 157 5.48 2.07 -14.42
CA GLU A 157 6.86 2.44 -14.13
C GLU A 157 6.94 3.58 -13.10
N PHE A 158 8.05 3.65 -12.35
CA PHE A 158 8.20 4.60 -11.25
C PHE A 158 9.52 5.37 -11.35
N THR A 159 9.48 6.65 -11.01
CA THR A 159 10.69 7.43 -10.71
C THR A 159 11.01 7.34 -9.22
N ALA A 160 12.30 7.36 -8.87
CA ALA A 160 12.76 7.26 -7.49
C ALA A 160 13.44 8.57 -7.06
N HIS A 161 12.94 9.16 -5.98
CA HIS A 161 13.39 10.44 -5.43
C HIS A 161 13.92 10.24 -4.02
N LYS A 162 15.24 10.26 -3.87
CA LYS A 162 15.89 10.18 -2.55
C LYS A 162 15.81 11.55 -1.87
N ILE A 163 15.02 11.64 -0.82
CA ILE A 163 14.77 12.89 -0.09
C ILE A 163 15.59 12.99 1.21
N TYR A 164 16.11 11.86 1.70
CA TYR A 164 17.00 11.83 2.87
C TYR A 164 18.05 10.74 2.73
N ASP A 165 19.32 11.13 2.75
CA ASP A 165 20.46 10.25 2.48
C ASP A 165 20.95 9.47 3.71
N LYS A 166 20.49 9.82 4.91
CA LYS A 166 20.86 9.13 6.15
C LYS A 166 19.92 7.98 6.44
N ARG A 167 20.31 7.18 7.43
CA ARG A 167 19.59 5.98 7.85
C ARG A 167 18.20 6.34 8.37
N GLN A 168 17.18 5.67 7.84
CA GLN A 168 15.85 5.63 8.45
C GLN A 168 15.87 4.85 9.77
N GLY A 169 14.93 5.18 10.66
CA GLY A 169 14.56 4.39 11.83
C GLY A 169 13.14 3.83 11.69
N HIS A 170 12.69 3.05 12.67
CA HIS A 170 11.31 2.56 12.69
C HIS A 170 10.34 3.72 12.90
N GLY A 171 9.28 3.74 12.11
CA GLY A 171 8.25 4.76 12.16
C GLY A 171 8.47 5.85 11.12
N LEU A 172 7.40 6.12 10.37
CA LEU A 172 7.35 7.11 9.32
C LEU A 172 5.98 7.77 9.33
N GLY A 173 5.96 9.10 9.47
CA GLY A 173 4.76 9.91 9.38
C GLY A 173 4.92 10.99 8.31
N PHE A 174 3.79 11.60 7.95
CA PHE A 174 3.75 12.71 7.01
C PHE A 174 2.63 13.67 7.40
N GLY A 175 2.90 14.98 7.38
CA GLY A 175 1.91 16.01 7.66
C GLY A 175 2.53 17.39 7.76
N ASP A 176 1.74 18.44 7.60
CA ASP A 176 2.19 19.84 7.69
C ASP A 176 2.40 20.23 9.17
N ILE A 177 3.62 20.12 9.66
CA ILE A 177 3.97 20.40 11.06
C ILE A 177 4.19 21.90 11.25
N THR A 178 4.68 22.57 10.22
CA THR A 178 5.04 23.99 10.27
C THR A 178 3.87 24.93 9.97
N GLY A 179 2.78 24.41 9.40
CA GLY A 179 1.62 25.19 8.95
C GLY A 179 1.86 25.92 7.63
N ASN A 180 2.85 25.51 6.83
CA ASN A 180 3.23 26.17 5.59
C ASN A 180 2.45 25.67 4.36
N GLY A 181 1.55 24.70 4.55
CA GLY A 181 0.74 24.08 3.51
C GLY A 181 1.43 22.95 2.73
N ARG A 182 2.64 22.54 3.13
CA ARG A 182 3.37 21.39 2.56
C ARG A 182 3.62 20.34 3.63
N GLY A 183 3.58 19.08 3.23
CA GLY A 183 3.74 17.97 4.16
C GLY A 183 5.21 17.71 4.48
N ASP A 184 5.50 17.59 5.77
CA ASP A 184 6.82 17.26 6.31
C ASP A 184 6.89 15.76 6.64
N PHE A 185 8.05 15.13 6.46
CA PHE A 185 8.26 13.74 6.90
C PHE A 185 8.63 13.69 8.37
N ILE A 186 7.92 12.90 9.16
CA ILE A 186 8.19 12.66 10.58
C ILE A 186 8.97 11.35 10.72
N LEU A 187 10.16 11.44 11.30
CA LEU A 187 11.08 10.33 11.54
C LEU A 187 11.25 10.12 13.05
N GLN A 188 11.82 8.97 13.45
CA GLN A 188 12.11 8.67 14.86
C GLN A 188 12.94 9.76 15.57
N ASN A 189 13.78 10.50 14.84
CA ASN A 189 14.73 11.46 15.38
C ASN A 189 14.47 12.92 14.96
N GLY A 190 13.29 13.24 14.43
CA GLY A 190 12.93 14.60 14.02
C GLY A 190 11.96 14.63 12.84
N TRP A 191 11.95 15.73 12.09
CA TRP A 191 11.23 15.82 10.83
C TRP A 191 12.11 16.38 9.71
N LEU A 192 11.73 16.09 8.47
CA LEU A 192 12.26 16.72 7.27
C LEU A 192 11.24 17.74 6.82
N GLU A 193 11.60 19.03 6.96
CA GLU A 193 10.78 20.12 6.48
C GLU A 193 10.82 20.19 4.96
N ALA A 194 9.64 20.35 4.37
CA ALA A 194 9.47 20.41 2.93
C ALA A 194 9.93 21.75 2.37
#